data_AF-A0A3D5I1I0-F1
#
_entry.id   AF-A0A3D5I1I0-F1
#
_cell.length_a   1.000
_cell.length_b   1.000
_cell.length_c   1.000
_cell.angle_alpha   90.00
_cell.angle_beta   90.00
_cell.angle_gamma   90.00
#
_symmetry.space_group_name_H-M   'P 1'
#
loop_
_entity.id
_entity.type
_entity.pdbx_description
1 polymer ?
#
loop_
_entity_poly.entity_id
_entity_poly.type
_entity_poly.pdbx_seq_one_letter_code
_entity_poly.pdbx_strand_id
1 'polypeptide(L)'
;LEQLGRRHRANQLREACSWLRQAQQQALLQSWSLDLIVNLPQQSFEAWDWELSQALAQAPPHLSIYDLIVEPGTVFAWRQGRGELPLPDDDQAADRLQHTHQRLQAAGYGHYEVSSWALPGQASRHNRVYWSGASWWALGLGATSGVGTERLARPRTRDAY
;
A
#
# COMPACT_ATOMS: atom_id res chain seq x y z
N LEU A 1 1.72 -10.40 -11.61
CA LEU A 1 0.57 -10.66 -10.70
C LEU A 1 0.42 -12.13 -10.31
N GLU A 2 0.26 -13.05 -11.26
CA GLU A 2 0.13 -14.51 -10.96
C GLU A 2 1.36 -15.08 -10.25
N GLN A 3 2.57 -14.69 -10.68
CA GLN A 3 3.83 -15.06 -10.03
C GLN A 3 3.95 -14.58 -8.57
N LEU A 4 3.13 -13.58 -8.18
CA LEU A 4 3.03 -13.03 -6.83
C LEU A 4 1.82 -13.59 -6.05
N GLY A 5 1.15 -14.61 -6.59
CA GLY A 5 -0.03 -15.23 -5.98
C GLY A 5 -1.30 -14.37 -6.02
N ARG A 6 -1.33 -13.29 -6.80
CA ARG A 6 -2.49 -12.39 -6.88
C ARG A 6 -3.51 -12.90 -7.90
N ARG A 7 -4.78 -12.96 -7.49
CA ARG A 7 -5.89 -13.49 -8.32
C ARG A 7 -6.50 -12.47 -9.27
N HIS A 8 -6.30 -11.17 -9.04
CA HIS A 8 -6.81 -10.13 -9.93
C HIS A 8 -5.90 -9.95 -11.15
N ARG A 9 -6.44 -9.33 -12.20
CA ARG A 9 -5.75 -8.98 -13.46
C ARG A 9 -5.72 -7.47 -13.63
N ALA A 10 -4.83 -6.98 -14.49
CA ALA A 10 -4.64 -5.54 -14.70
C ALA A 10 -5.89 -4.83 -15.25
N ASN A 11 -6.71 -5.50 -16.06
CA ASN A 11 -7.99 -4.97 -16.54
C ASN A 11 -9.01 -4.79 -15.40
N GLN A 12 -9.10 -5.75 -14.48
CA GLN A 12 -9.98 -5.67 -13.31
C GLN A 12 -9.59 -4.52 -12.38
N LEU A 13 -8.28 -4.26 -12.22
CA LEU A 13 -7.80 -3.10 -11.47
C LEU A 13 -8.27 -1.79 -12.12
N ARG A 14 -8.07 -1.64 -13.44
CA ARG A 14 -8.48 -0.43 -14.17
C ARG A 14 -9.99 -0.20 -14.13
N GLU A 15 -10.76 -1.27 -14.22
CA GLU A 15 -12.22 -1.23 -14.08
C GLU A 15 -12.65 -0.81 -12.67
N ALA A 16 -12.06 -1.40 -11.62
CA ALA A 16 -12.34 -0.97 -10.25
C ALA A 16 -11.99 0.51 -10.02
N CYS A 17 -10.83 0.97 -10.53
CA CYS A 17 -10.45 2.38 -10.46
C CYS A 17 -11.45 3.29 -11.21
N SER A 18 -12.00 2.85 -12.34
CA SER A 18 -13.00 3.66 -13.07
C SER A 18 -14.30 3.80 -12.28
N TRP A 19 -14.76 2.73 -11.62
CA TRP A 19 -15.92 2.79 -10.73
C TRP A 19 -15.70 3.70 -9.52
N LEU A 20 -14.53 3.61 -8.88
CA LEU A 20 -14.18 4.46 -7.73
C LEU A 20 -14.11 5.94 -8.12
N ARG A 21 -13.50 6.26 -9.27
CA ARG A 21 -13.51 7.63 -9.82
C ARG A 21 -14.92 8.12 -10.10
N GLN A 22 -15.77 7.30 -10.73
CA GLN A 22 -17.15 7.67 -11.02
C GLN A 22 -17.93 7.94 -9.73
N ALA A 23 -17.81 7.06 -8.73
CA ALA A 23 -18.44 7.25 -7.42
C ALA A 23 -17.97 8.54 -6.74
N GLN A 24 -16.68 8.87 -6.85
CA GLN A 24 -16.13 10.11 -6.33
C GLN A 24 -16.66 11.35 -7.06
N GLN A 25 -16.72 11.32 -8.39
CA GLN A 25 -17.30 12.40 -9.21
C GLN A 25 -18.78 12.63 -8.93
N GLN A 26 -19.51 11.57 -8.58
CA GLN A 26 -20.91 11.62 -8.18
C GLN A 26 -21.11 11.96 -6.69
N ALA A 27 -20.03 12.28 -5.97
CA ALA A 27 -20.02 12.56 -4.53
C ALA A 27 -20.58 11.41 -3.65
N LEU A 28 -20.63 10.19 -4.18
CA LEU A 28 -21.00 8.97 -3.43
C LEU A 28 -19.84 8.48 -2.55
N LEU A 29 -18.61 8.84 -2.93
CA LEU A 29 -17.39 8.48 -2.22
C LEU A 29 -16.50 9.72 -2.06
N GLN A 30 -16.01 9.97 -0.84
CA GLN A 30 -15.16 11.14 -0.59
C GLN A 30 -13.71 10.93 -1.09
N SER A 31 -13.19 9.71 -0.90
CA SER A 31 -11.80 9.36 -1.19
C SER A 31 -11.65 7.85 -1.40
N TRP A 32 -10.55 7.44 -2.01
CA TRP A 32 -10.14 6.05 -2.19
C TRP A 32 -8.63 5.95 -2.32
N SER A 33 -8.07 4.79 -1.97
CA SER A 33 -6.63 4.52 -2.09
C SER A 33 -6.36 3.53 -3.20
N LEU A 34 -5.25 3.73 -3.91
CA LEU A 34 -4.62 2.71 -4.74
C LEU A 34 -3.32 2.26 -4.07
N ASP A 35 -3.20 0.96 -3.81
CA ASP A 35 -2.05 0.40 -3.11
C ASP A 35 -1.11 -0.31 -4.08
N LEU A 36 0.18 -0.04 -3.95
CA LEU A 36 1.27 -0.64 -4.72
C LEU A 36 2.30 -1.27 -3.79
N ILE A 37 3.05 -2.23 -4.34
CA ILE A 37 4.23 -2.80 -3.70
C ILE A 37 5.41 -2.54 -4.65
N VAL A 38 6.44 -1.84 -4.17
CA VAL A 38 7.70 -1.63 -4.88
C VAL A 38 8.71 -2.72 -4.50
N ASN A 39 9.84 -2.79 -5.22
CA ASN A 39 10.92 -3.73 -4.98
C ASN A 39 10.50 -5.20 -5.09
N LEU A 40 9.57 -5.48 -5.99
CA LEU A 40 9.17 -6.84 -6.33
C LEU A 40 10.35 -7.61 -6.95
N PRO A 41 10.39 -8.95 -6.83
CA PRO A 41 11.46 -9.75 -7.42
C PRO A 41 11.55 -9.51 -8.93
N GLN A 42 12.77 -9.31 -9.44
CA GLN A 42 13.05 -9.02 -10.85
C GLN A 42 12.43 -7.72 -11.40
N GLN A 43 11.84 -6.88 -10.56
CA GLN A 43 11.35 -5.57 -11.00
C GLN A 43 12.54 -4.67 -11.29
N SER A 44 12.63 -4.17 -12.53
CA SER A 44 13.61 -3.15 -12.90
C SER A 44 13.14 -1.75 -12.52
N PHE A 45 14.04 -0.77 -12.58
CA PHE A 45 13.69 0.62 -12.34
C PHE A 45 12.67 1.14 -13.37
N GLU A 46 12.85 0.80 -14.64
CA GLU A 46 11.97 1.19 -15.75
C GLU A 46 10.60 0.53 -15.62
N ALA A 47 10.57 -0.73 -15.19
CA ALA A 47 9.32 -1.44 -14.92
C ALA A 47 8.53 -0.73 -13.81
N TRP A 48 9.22 -0.35 -12.72
CA TRP A 48 8.60 0.40 -11.64
C TRP A 48 8.11 1.79 -12.08
N ASP A 49 8.91 2.55 -12.83
CA ASP A 49 8.50 3.86 -13.34
C ASP A 49 7.26 3.76 -14.24
N TRP A 50 7.20 2.72 -15.07
CA TRP A 50 6.04 2.42 -15.89
C TRP A 50 4.81 2.09 -15.04
N GLU A 51 4.94 1.22 -14.03
CA GLU A 51 3.85 0.88 -13.10
C GLU A 51 3.33 2.11 -12.33
N LEU A 52 4.24 2.95 -11.84
CA LEU A 52 3.90 4.21 -11.17
C LEU A 52 3.16 5.17 -12.12
N SER A 53 3.59 5.23 -13.38
CA SER A 53 2.91 6.02 -14.42
C SER A 53 1.49 5.49 -14.69
N GLN A 54 1.29 4.17 -14.71
CA GLN A 54 -0.04 3.57 -14.86
C GLN A 54 -0.95 3.89 -13.67
N ALA A 55 -0.41 3.87 -12.45
CA ALA A 55 -1.14 4.20 -11.24
C ALA A 55 -1.56 5.68 -11.21
N LEU A 56 -0.65 6.59 -11.55
CA LEU A 56 -0.95 8.02 -11.68
C LEU A 56 -2.02 8.29 -12.73
N ALA A 57 -2.00 7.56 -13.85
CA ALA A 57 -3.04 7.66 -14.88
C ALA A 57 -4.44 7.24 -14.38
N GLN A 58 -4.52 6.49 -13.27
CA GLN A 58 -5.80 6.19 -12.61
C GLN A 58 -6.31 7.33 -11.72
N ALA A 59 -5.52 8.39 -11.52
CA ALA A 59 -5.83 9.56 -10.70
C ALA A 59 -6.45 9.25 -9.32
N PRO A 60 -5.85 8.36 -8.51
CA PRO A 60 -6.31 8.13 -7.15
C PRO A 60 -6.11 9.39 -6.28
N PRO A 61 -7.02 9.73 -5.37
CA PRO A 61 -6.79 10.82 -4.43
C PRO A 61 -5.73 10.46 -3.36
N HIS A 62 -5.48 9.17 -3.14
CA HIS A 62 -4.55 8.64 -2.16
C HIS A 62 -3.79 7.43 -2.73
N LEU A 63 -2.50 7.31 -2.45
CA LEU A 63 -1.63 6.21 -2.83
C LEU A 63 -0.94 5.66 -1.60
N SER A 64 -0.94 4.33 -1.43
CA SER A 64 -0.07 3.66 -0.47
C SER A 64 0.97 2.84 -1.24
N ILE A 65 2.25 3.06 -1.01
CA ILE A 65 3.34 2.33 -1.67
C ILE A 65 4.19 1.69 -0.58
N TYR A 66 4.13 0.36 -0.54
CA TYR A 66 4.85 -0.44 0.43
C TYR A 66 6.11 -1.02 -0.19
N ASP A 67 7.19 -1.05 0.57
CA ASP A 67 8.35 -1.86 0.22
C ASP A 67 8.01 -3.34 0.43
N LEU A 68 8.56 -4.21 -0.42
CA LEU A 68 8.36 -5.65 -0.28
C LEU A 68 9.16 -6.17 0.92
N ILE A 69 8.45 -6.48 2.00
CA ILE A 69 9.02 -7.15 3.17
C ILE A 69 8.82 -8.67 3.02
N VAL A 70 9.91 -9.43 3.15
CA VAL A 70 9.87 -10.89 3.16
C VAL A 70 9.61 -11.40 4.58
N GLU A 71 8.37 -11.79 4.84
CA GLU A 71 7.96 -12.29 6.16
C GLU A 71 8.28 -13.79 6.34
N PRO A 72 8.72 -14.22 7.53
CA PRO A 72 8.95 -15.64 7.84
C PRO A 72 7.71 -16.51 7.57
N GLY A 73 7.94 -17.71 7.02
CA GLY A 73 6.87 -18.66 6.72
C GLY A 73 6.08 -18.36 5.42
N THR A 74 6.44 -17.31 4.69
CA THR A 74 5.85 -17.03 3.37
C THR A 74 6.54 -17.80 2.25
N VAL A 75 5.88 -17.90 1.09
CA VAL A 75 6.48 -18.46 -0.14
C VAL A 75 7.74 -17.68 -0.54
N PHE A 76 7.79 -16.38 -0.28
CA PHE A 76 8.97 -15.56 -0.57
C PHE A 76 10.12 -15.87 0.37
N ALA A 77 9.87 -16.06 1.67
CA ALA A 77 10.91 -16.50 2.60
C ALA A 77 11.50 -17.86 2.19
N TRP A 78 10.64 -18.79 1.76
CA TRP A 78 11.09 -20.09 1.24
C TRP A 78 11.96 -19.95 -0.03
N ARG A 79 11.57 -19.09 -0.99
CA ARG A 79 12.36 -18.84 -2.20
C ARG A 79 13.68 -18.12 -1.91
N GLN A 80 13.66 -17.14 -1.00
CA GLN A 80 14.85 -16.40 -0.58
C GLN A 80 15.88 -17.34 0.05
N GLY A 81 15.45 -18.26 0.91
CA GLY A 81 16.34 -19.26 1.52
C GLY A 81 17.01 -20.21 0.51
N ARG A 82 16.50 -20.29 -0.72
CA ARG A 82 17.08 -21.07 -1.83
C ARG A 82 17.89 -20.22 -2.82
N GLY A 83 18.00 -18.90 -2.59
CA GLY A 83 18.61 -17.98 -3.55
C GLY A 83 17.76 -17.73 -4.80
N GLU A 84 16.47 -18.08 -4.78
CA GLU A 84 15.55 -18.02 -5.93
C GLU A 84 14.67 -16.74 -5.91
N LEU A 85 15.03 -15.75 -5.09
CA LEU A 85 14.29 -14.48 -4.95
C LEU A 85 15.25 -13.29 -5.13
N PRO A 86 15.55 -12.88 -6.37
CA PRO A 86 16.41 -11.73 -6.62
C PRO A 86 15.66 -10.44 -6.27
N LEU A 87 15.94 -9.92 -5.08
CA LEU A 87 15.49 -8.62 -4.61
C LEU A 87 16.54 -7.55 -4.95
N PRO A 88 16.12 -6.28 -5.13
CA PRO A 88 17.08 -5.19 -5.20
C PRO A 88 17.90 -5.11 -3.91
N ASP A 89 19.12 -4.61 -4.01
CA ASP A 89 19.89 -4.19 -2.84
C ASP A 89 19.33 -2.89 -2.23
N ASP A 90 19.84 -2.52 -1.06
CA ASP A 90 19.34 -1.37 -0.29
C ASP A 90 19.49 -0.05 -1.06
N ASP A 91 20.56 0.11 -1.84
CA ASP A 91 20.80 1.32 -2.65
C ASP A 91 19.79 1.40 -3.81
N GLN A 92 19.55 0.30 -4.52
CA GLN A 92 18.55 0.22 -5.57
C GLN A 92 17.13 0.44 -5.04
N ALA A 93 16.82 -0.08 -3.85
CA ALA A 93 15.54 0.14 -3.18
C ALA A 93 15.35 1.61 -2.80
N ALA A 94 16.39 2.24 -2.24
CA ALA A 94 16.38 3.65 -1.87
C ALA A 94 16.21 4.56 -3.11
N ASP A 95 16.93 4.27 -4.20
CA ASP A 95 16.82 5.02 -5.46
C ASP A 95 15.39 4.99 -6.02
N ARG A 96 14.73 3.83 -5.98
CA ARG A 96 13.33 3.71 -6.43
C ARG A 96 12.37 4.48 -5.54
N LEU A 97 12.55 4.45 -4.22
CA LEU A 97 11.72 5.22 -3.30
C LEU A 97 11.91 6.73 -3.48
N GLN A 98 13.16 7.18 -3.68
CA GLN A 98 13.46 8.58 -3.97
C GLN A 98 12.79 9.02 -5.29
N HIS A 99 12.93 8.22 -6.35
CA HIS A 99 12.27 8.46 -7.63
C HIS A 99 10.74 8.52 -7.49
N THR A 100 10.17 7.59 -6.72
CA THR A 100 8.74 7.55 -6.40
C THR A 100 8.27 8.84 -5.73
N HIS A 101 9.01 9.29 -4.72
CA HIS A 101 8.71 10.53 -4.01
C HIS A 101 8.70 11.73 -4.96
N GLN A 102 9.73 11.87 -5.80
CA GLN A 102 9.84 12.96 -6.77
C GLN A 102 8.70 12.95 -7.80
N ARG A 103 8.37 11.78 -8.36
CA ARG A 103 7.29 11.60 -9.33
C ARG A 103 5.93 11.96 -8.73
N LEU A 104 5.64 11.51 -7.51
CA LEU A 104 4.38 11.78 -6.83
C LEU A 104 4.27 13.25 -6.40
N GLN A 105 5.36 13.84 -5.91
CA GLN A 105 5.41 15.27 -5.58
C GLN A 105 5.15 16.13 -6.82
N ALA A 106 5.77 15.81 -7.96
CA ALA A 106 5.53 16.51 -9.23
C ALA A 106 4.07 16.38 -9.71
N ALA A 107 3.39 15.29 -9.36
CA ALA A 107 1.97 15.07 -9.63
C ALA A 107 1.02 15.70 -8.58
N GLY A 108 1.56 16.42 -7.58
CA GLY A 108 0.79 17.15 -6.57
C GLY A 108 0.43 16.36 -5.32
N TYR A 109 0.99 15.16 -5.14
CA TYR A 109 0.76 14.37 -3.92
C TYR A 109 1.78 14.74 -2.84
N GLY A 110 1.32 14.92 -1.61
CA GLY A 110 2.16 15.10 -0.43
C GLY A 110 2.41 13.76 0.29
N HIS A 111 3.68 13.48 0.62
CA HIS A 111 4.08 12.38 1.50
C HIS A 111 3.78 12.77 2.95
N TYR A 112 2.91 12.01 3.64
CA TYR A 112 2.46 12.39 5.00
C TYR A 112 2.74 11.33 6.07
N GLU A 113 3.09 10.11 5.67
CA GLU A 113 3.54 9.03 6.54
C GLU A 113 4.41 8.06 5.72
N VAL A 114 5.12 7.14 6.38
CA VAL A 114 6.11 6.21 5.81
C VAL A 114 5.75 5.70 4.41
N SER A 115 4.54 5.17 4.24
CA SER A 115 4.11 4.47 3.02
C SER A 115 3.02 5.17 2.21
N SER A 116 2.62 6.41 2.53
CA SER A 116 1.44 7.01 1.87
C SER A 116 1.64 8.44 1.39
N TRP A 117 1.07 8.68 0.21
CA TRP A 117 1.01 9.96 -0.48
C TRP A 117 -0.44 10.30 -0.76
N ALA A 118 -0.81 11.57 -0.63
CA ALA A 118 -2.17 12.01 -0.87
C ALA A 118 -2.22 13.38 -1.53
N LEU A 119 -3.24 13.60 -2.35
CA LEU A 119 -3.61 14.95 -2.77
C LEU A 119 -4.06 15.79 -1.56
N PRO A 120 -4.02 17.12 -1.64
CA PRO A 120 -4.47 17.99 -0.56
C PRO A 120 -5.87 17.61 -0.04
N GLY A 121 -5.99 17.42 1.28
CA GLY A 121 -7.24 17.02 1.94
C GLY A 121 -7.58 15.52 1.86
N GLN A 122 -6.79 14.71 1.16
CA GLN A 122 -7.07 13.28 0.92
C GLN A 122 -6.27 12.33 1.81
N ALA A 123 -5.48 12.85 2.75
CA ALA A 123 -4.71 12.02 3.68
C ALA A 123 -5.63 11.16 4.55
N SER A 124 -5.32 9.86 4.64
CA SER A 124 -6.12 8.90 5.41
C SER A 124 -6.25 9.35 6.86
N ARG A 125 -7.48 9.47 7.33
CA ARG A 125 -7.77 9.78 8.75
C ARG A 125 -7.29 8.65 9.65
N HIS A 126 -7.47 7.40 9.21
CA HIS A 126 -7.05 6.23 9.97
C HIS A 126 -5.53 6.16 10.14
N ASN A 127 -4.77 6.31 9.04
CA ASN A 127 -3.30 6.24 9.10
C ASN A 127 -2.76 7.36 10.00
N ARG A 128 -3.32 8.58 9.91
CA ARG A 128 -2.93 9.70 10.78
C ARG A 128 -3.23 9.45 12.25
N VAL A 129 -4.33 8.78 12.59
CA VAL A 129 -4.63 8.40 13.97
C VAL A 129 -3.59 7.41 14.48
N TYR A 130 -3.27 6.40 13.67
CA TYR A 130 -2.27 5.39 14.02
C TYR A 130 -0.87 6.01 14.23
N TRP A 131 -0.41 6.82 13.27
CA TRP A 131 0.93 7.44 13.32
C TRP A 131 1.07 8.58 14.32
N SER A 132 -0.02 9.27 14.68
CA SER A 132 0.03 10.29 15.74
C SER A 132 0.02 9.70 17.15
N GLY A 133 -0.19 8.38 17.29
CA GLY A 133 -0.34 7.74 18.60
C GLY A 133 -1.65 8.10 19.33
N ALA A 134 -2.60 8.73 18.63
CA ALA A 134 -3.94 8.98 19.16
C ALA A 134 -4.64 7.66 19.50
N SER A 135 -5.67 7.69 20.34
CA SER A 135 -6.41 6.47 20.68
C SER A 135 -7.40 6.08 19.57
N TRP A 136 -7.58 4.78 19.36
CA TRP A 136 -8.58 4.21 18.45
C TRP A 136 -9.17 2.91 19.00
N TRP A 137 -10.41 2.65 18.60
CA TRP A 137 -11.06 1.36 18.82
C TRP A 137 -11.06 0.56 17.53
N ALA A 138 -10.66 -0.71 17.64
CA ALA A 138 -10.71 -1.67 16.55
C ALA A 138 -11.71 -2.78 16.92
N LEU A 139 -12.49 -3.21 15.92
CA LEU A 139 -13.56 -4.19 16.07
C LEU A 139 -13.34 -5.33 15.08
N GLY A 140 -13.78 -6.52 15.46
CA GLY A 140 -13.63 -7.73 14.64
C GLY A 140 -12.48 -8.63 15.06
N LEU A 141 -12.50 -9.83 14.48
CA LEU A 141 -11.51 -10.90 14.70
C LEU A 141 -10.08 -10.40 14.44
N GLY A 142 -9.19 -10.61 15.41
CA GLY A 142 -7.78 -10.22 15.33
C GLY A 142 -7.49 -8.72 15.38
N ALA A 143 -8.52 -7.88 15.53
CA ALA A 143 -8.37 -6.43 15.65
C ALA A 143 -7.65 -6.03 16.95
N THR A 144 -6.87 -4.96 16.93
CA THR A 144 -6.21 -4.44 18.14
C THR A 144 -6.51 -2.95 18.32
N SER A 145 -7.14 -2.61 19.44
CA SER A 145 -7.37 -1.21 19.83
C SER A 145 -6.11 -0.64 20.48
N GLY A 146 -5.88 0.67 20.29
CA GLY A 146 -4.88 1.43 21.01
C GLY A 146 -5.58 2.46 21.87
N VAL A 147 -5.65 2.27 23.19
CA VAL A 147 -6.42 3.15 24.09
C VAL A 147 -5.48 3.67 25.17
N GLY A 148 -5.20 4.97 25.15
CA GLY A 148 -4.12 5.55 25.94
C GLY A 148 -2.78 4.88 25.60
N THR A 149 -2.14 4.29 26.61
CA THR A 149 -0.89 3.54 26.47
C THR A 149 -1.10 2.03 26.29
N GLU A 150 -2.35 1.55 26.28
CA GLU A 150 -2.66 0.14 26.23
C GLU A 150 -2.97 -0.35 24.81
N ARG A 151 -2.66 -1.63 24.57
CA ARG A 151 -3.03 -2.38 23.37
C ARG A 151 -4.00 -3.48 23.76
N LEU A 152 -5.21 -3.43 23.21
CA LEU A 152 -6.28 -4.40 23.50
C LEU A 152 -6.53 -5.26 22.27
N ALA A 153 -5.93 -6.45 22.24
CA ALA A 153 -6.11 -7.40 21.15
C ALA A 153 -7.45 -8.15 21.26
N ARG A 154 -8.09 -8.39 20.12
CA ARG A 154 -9.23 -9.29 19.99
C ARG A 154 -8.76 -10.68 19.55
N PRO A 155 -9.47 -11.75 19.94
CA PRO A 155 -9.12 -13.11 19.53
C PRO A 155 -9.08 -13.26 18.01
N ARG A 156 -8.16 -14.12 17.54
CA ARG A 156 -7.91 -14.34 16.09
C ARG A 156 -8.76 -15.46 15.49
N THR A 157 -9.43 -16.24 16.34
CA THR A 157 -10.28 -17.36 15.95
C THR A 157 -11.73 -17.06 16.31
N ARG A 158 -12.66 -17.53 15.47
CA ARG A 158 -14.10 -17.34 15.69
C ARG A 158 -14.57 -17.86 17.04
N ASP A 159 -14.10 -19.03 17.45
CA ASP A 159 -14.56 -19.65 18.70
C ASP A 159 -14.10 -18.91 19.96
N ALA A 160 -13.05 -18.09 19.84
CA ALA A 160 -12.54 -17.31 20.96
C ALA A 160 -13.09 -15.87 20.97
N TYR A 161 -13.61 -15.37 19.86
CA TYR A 161 -14.10 -14.00 19.66
C TYR A 161 -15.58 -13.89 20.03
#